data_AF-A0A9D7Y7N2-F1
#
_entry.id   AF-A0A9D7Y7N2-F1
#
_cell.length_a   1.000
_cell.length_b   1.000
_cell.length_c   1.000
_cell.angle_alpha   90.00
_cell.angle_beta   90.00
_cell.angle_gamma   90.00
#
_symmetry.space_group_name_H-M   'P 1'
#
loop_
_entity.id
_entity.type
_entity.pdbx_description
1 polymer ?
#
loop_
_entity_poly.entity_id
_entity_poly.type
_entity_poly.pdbx_seq_one_letter_code
_entity_poly.pdbx_strand_id
1 'polypeptide(L)'
;MNDPATFHSIRKFSLTDQEGQSFSEKDLDGKICVADFFFTSCPGICPKMAVSMADLQDEFINDSDVLLISHSVMPEKDSVPVLKKYADEKNVQYGKWKLLTGSVGEIYDLGRKYYYVEEDLGVNSDSSIFLHTENFVLIDKQRHIRGIYNSLDPNNMISLKNDIKELRKED
;
A
#
# COMPACT_ATOMS: atom_id res chain seq x y z
N MET A 1 9.98 -0.38 -30.31
CA MET A 1 10.89 -1.13 -29.42
C MET A 1 10.07 -1.48 -28.18
N ASN A 2 9.40 -2.62 -28.19
CA ASN A 2 8.63 -3.10 -27.04
C ASN A 2 9.31 -4.38 -26.57
N ASP A 3 10.24 -4.22 -25.62
CA ASP A 3 10.84 -5.35 -24.93
C ASP A 3 9.93 -5.69 -23.74
N PRO A 4 9.38 -6.91 -23.64
CA PRO A 4 8.61 -7.35 -22.47
C PRO A 4 9.42 -7.38 -21.16
N ALA A 5 10.73 -7.09 -21.19
CA ALA A 5 11.61 -7.01 -20.03
C ALA A 5 11.58 -5.68 -19.23
N THR A 6 10.72 -4.71 -19.54
CA THR A 6 10.75 -3.38 -18.88
C THR A 6 9.42 -2.97 -18.24
N PHE A 7 8.66 -3.90 -17.66
CA PHE A 7 7.65 -3.51 -16.68
C PHE A 7 8.30 -3.38 -15.31
N HIS A 8 8.17 -2.20 -14.72
CA HIS A 8 8.60 -1.97 -13.35
C HIS A 8 7.78 -2.87 -12.43
N SER A 9 8.47 -3.68 -11.62
CA SER A 9 7.85 -4.61 -10.68
C SER A 9 8.32 -4.31 -9.26
N ILE A 10 7.45 -4.60 -8.28
CA ILE A 10 7.84 -4.54 -6.88
C ILE A 10 8.94 -5.57 -6.64
N ARG A 11 10.09 -5.11 -6.12
CA ARG A 11 11.22 -5.98 -5.79
C ARG A 11 10.90 -6.91 -4.63
N LYS A 12 11.81 -7.85 -4.38
CA LYS A 12 11.77 -8.66 -3.16
C LYS A 12 11.91 -7.81 -1.91
N PHE A 13 11.14 -8.11 -0.89
CA PHE A 13 11.20 -7.44 0.42
C PHE A 13 10.81 -8.38 1.54
N SER A 14 11.14 -7.99 2.77
CA SER A 14 10.69 -8.69 3.96
C SER A 14 10.31 -7.68 5.04
N LEU A 15 9.03 -7.71 5.39
CA LEU A 15 8.37 -6.85 6.37
C LEU A 15 7.65 -7.73 7.39
N THR A 16 7.03 -7.08 8.37
CA THR A 16 6.24 -7.74 9.42
C THR A 16 4.86 -7.10 9.49
N ASP A 17 3.82 -7.92 9.56
CA ASP A 17 2.44 -7.45 9.67
C ASP A 17 2.03 -7.13 11.11
N GLN A 18 0.81 -6.62 11.29
CA GLN A 18 0.24 -6.28 12.60
C GLN A 18 0.07 -7.48 13.56
N GLU A 19 0.16 -8.72 13.06
CA GLU A 19 0.14 -9.93 13.89
C GLU A 19 1.55 -10.40 14.28
N GLY A 20 2.59 -9.73 13.78
CA GLY A 20 3.97 -10.15 13.96
C GLY A 20 4.40 -11.25 12.98
N GLN A 21 3.62 -11.49 11.93
CA GLN A 21 3.94 -12.47 10.90
C GLN A 21 4.84 -11.86 9.83
N SER A 22 5.73 -12.67 9.26
CA SER A 22 6.54 -12.24 8.12
C SER A 22 5.65 -12.02 6.91
N PHE A 23 5.89 -10.93 6.18
CA PHE A 23 5.20 -10.58 4.95
C PHE A 23 6.24 -10.16 3.89
N SER A 24 6.07 -10.60 2.65
CA SER A 24 7.06 -10.46 1.58
C SER A 24 6.40 -10.22 0.22
N GLU A 25 7.21 -10.00 -0.81
CA GLU A 25 6.72 -9.84 -2.18
C GLU A 25 5.99 -11.09 -2.72
N LYS A 26 6.27 -12.26 -2.12
CA LYS A 26 5.66 -13.53 -2.52
C LYS A 26 4.22 -13.63 -2.09
N ASP A 27 3.87 -12.94 -1.01
CA ASP A 27 2.49 -12.86 -0.52
C ASP A 27 1.60 -12.03 -1.46
N LEU A 28 2.21 -11.30 -2.41
CA LEU A 28 1.54 -10.56 -3.47
C LEU A 28 1.39 -11.39 -4.76
N ASP A 29 2.06 -12.54 -4.89
CA ASP A 29 2.04 -13.32 -6.13
C ASP A 29 0.62 -13.81 -6.45
N GLY A 30 0.15 -13.51 -7.67
CA GLY A 30 -1.19 -13.87 -8.11
C GLY A 30 -2.30 -13.03 -7.48
N LYS A 31 -1.97 -11.95 -6.74
CA LYS A 31 -2.93 -11.03 -6.12
C LYS A 31 -2.91 -9.68 -6.81
N ILE A 32 -4.08 -9.09 -6.97
CA ILE A 32 -4.22 -7.66 -7.26
C ILE A 32 -4.09 -6.93 -5.94
N CYS A 33 -3.15 -6.02 -5.85
CA CYS A 33 -2.83 -5.33 -4.60
C CYS A 33 -3.08 -3.83 -4.71
N VAL A 34 -3.68 -3.25 -3.67
CA VAL A 34 -3.71 -1.80 -3.47
C VAL A 34 -2.80 -1.46 -2.31
N ALA A 35 -1.83 -0.59 -2.55
CA ALA A 35 -0.84 -0.19 -1.57
C ALA A 35 -0.91 1.29 -1.22
N ASP A 36 -0.71 1.62 0.05
CA ASP A 36 -0.46 2.98 0.51
C ASP A 36 0.72 3.06 1.50
N PHE A 37 1.06 4.29 1.87
CA PHE A 37 2.07 4.62 2.87
C PHE A 37 1.45 5.54 3.91
N PHE A 38 1.61 5.20 5.18
CA PHE A 38 0.93 5.87 6.29
C PHE A 38 1.79 5.87 7.55
N PHE A 39 1.31 6.52 8.60
CA PHE A 39 1.83 6.31 9.96
C PHE A 39 0.72 6.55 10.97
N THR A 40 0.74 5.81 12.08
CA THR A 40 -0.42 5.75 12.99
C THR A 40 -0.71 7.07 13.70
N SER A 41 0.31 7.89 13.94
CA SER A 41 0.20 9.18 14.63
C SER A 41 -0.11 10.36 13.70
N CYS A 42 -0.47 10.13 12.44
CA CYS A 42 -0.74 11.20 11.48
C CYS A 42 -2.05 11.94 11.83
N PRO A 43 -2.02 13.26 12.09
CA PRO A 43 -3.22 14.02 12.42
C PRO A 43 -4.03 14.45 11.18
N GLY A 44 -3.50 14.27 9.97
CA GLY A 44 -4.01 14.86 8.74
C GLY A 44 -4.77 13.90 7.83
N ILE A 45 -4.13 13.52 6.72
CA ILE A 45 -4.76 12.75 5.63
C ILE A 45 -4.97 11.26 5.94
N CYS A 46 -4.06 10.62 6.70
CA CYS A 46 -4.10 9.16 6.89
C CYS A 46 -5.40 8.63 7.52
N PRO A 47 -6.06 9.33 8.48
CA PRO A 47 -7.40 8.91 8.93
C PRO A 47 -8.44 8.84 7.81
N LYS A 48 -8.36 9.70 6.80
CA LYS A 48 -9.25 9.68 5.63
C LYS A 48 -8.85 8.58 4.65
N MET A 49 -7.56 8.40 4.40
CA MET A 49 -7.05 7.28 3.59
C MET A 49 -7.50 5.93 4.17
N ALA A 50 -7.43 5.77 5.49
CA ALA A 50 -7.91 4.57 6.17
C ALA A 50 -9.42 4.32 5.97
N VAL A 51 -10.24 5.37 5.83
CA VAL A 51 -11.66 5.23 5.45
C VAL A 51 -11.79 4.73 4.01
N SER A 52 -11.02 5.28 3.08
CA SER A 52 -11.00 4.82 1.68
C SER A 52 -10.50 3.37 1.56
N MET A 53 -9.53 2.97 2.38
CA MET A 53 -9.03 1.60 2.43
C MET A 53 -10.06 0.63 3.03
N ALA A 54 -10.81 1.07 4.05
CA ALA A 54 -11.93 0.30 4.60
C ALA A 54 -13.07 0.13 3.56
N ASP A 55 -13.35 1.15 2.75
CA ASP A 55 -14.33 1.05 1.65
C ASP A 55 -13.89 0.03 0.57
N LEU A 56 -12.59 -0.02 0.24
CA LEU A 56 -12.06 -1.08 -0.61
C LEU A 56 -12.12 -2.46 0.05
N GLN A 57 -11.83 -2.54 1.34
CA GLN A 57 -11.92 -3.77 2.11
C GLN A 57 -13.33 -4.34 2.04
N ASP A 58 -14.35 -3.52 2.27
CA ASP A 58 -15.75 -3.94 2.29
C ASP A 58 -16.24 -4.36 0.88
N GLU A 59 -15.88 -3.61 -0.16
CA GLU A 59 -16.22 -3.93 -1.55
C GLU A 59 -15.63 -5.29 -1.99
N PHE A 60 -14.38 -5.58 -1.59
CA PHE A 60 -13.63 -6.76 -2.04
C PHE A 60 -13.44 -7.81 -0.94
N ILE A 61 -14.23 -7.80 0.13
CA ILE A 61 -14.01 -8.65 1.30
C ILE A 61 -14.04 -10.15 0.97
N ASN A 62 -14.93 -10.54 0.05
CA ASN A 62 -15.12 -11.92 -0.39
C ASN A 62 -14.26 -12.31 -1.60
N ASP A 63 -13.44 -11.39 -2.11
CA ASP A 63 -12.61 -11.60 -3.28
C ASP A 63 -11.22 -12.07 -2.86
N SER A 64 -10.91 -13.36 -2.95
CA SER A 64 -9.60 -13.87 -2.52
C SER A 64 -8.42 -13.32 -3.31
N ASP A 65 -8.66 -12.72 -4.48
CA ASP A 65 -7.59 -12.26 -5.37
C ASP A 65 -7.18 -10.81 -5.12
N VAL A 66 -7.91 -10.08 -4.28
CA VAL A 66 -7.60 -8.70 -3.90
C VAL A 66 -6.97 -8.64 -2.51
N LEU A 67 -5.85 -7.94 -2.38
CA LEU A 67 -5.16 -7.70 -1.11
C LEU A 67 -4.87 -6.21 -0.92
N LEU A 68 -5.08 -5.70 0.29
CA LEU A 68 -4.76 -4.31 0.64
C LEU A 68 -3.52 -4.31 1.55
N ILE A 69 -2.57 -3.42 1.29
CA ILE A 69 -1.37 -3.27 2.12
C ILE A 69 -1.11 -1.81 2.45
N SER A 70 -0.74 -1.54 3.70
CA SER A 70 -0.38 -0.21 4.17
C SER A 70 0.98 -0.25 4.82
N HIS A 71 1.93 0.52 4.28
CA HIS A 71 3.31 0.54 4.77
C HIS A 71 3.50 1.67 5.78
N SER A 72 3.87 1.34 7.02
CA SER A 72 4.23 2.37 7.98
C SER A 72 5.56 3.02 7.62
N VAL A 73 5.55 4.34 7.49
CA VAL A 73 6.74 5.17 7.22
C VAL A 73 7.46 5.60 8.49
N MET A 74 6.91 5.26 9.66
CA MET A 74 7.52 5.53 10.97
C MET A 74 7.70 4.24 11.77
N PRO A 75 8.44 3.23 11.25
CA PRO A 75 8.52 1.91 11.90
C PRO A 75 9.14 1.95 13.30
N GLU A 76 9.92 2.97 13.64
CA GLU A 76 10.46 3.17 15.00
C GLU A 76 9.36 3.46 16.05
N LYS A 77 8.23 4.01 15.62
CA LYS A 77 7.06 4.28 16.48
C LYS A 77 5.94 3.28 16.25
N ASP A 78 5.73 2.89 15.00
CA ASP A 78 4.71 1.96 14.56
C ASP A 78 5.21 0.51 14.67
N SER A 79 5.47 0.10 15.91
CA SER A 79 5.77 -1.29 16.26
C SER A 79 4.56 -2.21 16.02
N VAL A 80 4.78 -3.52 15.95
CA VAL A 80 3.71 -4.52 15.76
C VAL A 80 2.52 -4.31 16.73
N PRO A 81 2.70 -4.11 18.05
CA PRO A 81 1.58 -3.83 18.95
C PRO A 81 0.84 -2.53 18.65
N VAL A 82 1.54 -1.49 18.18
CA VAL A 82 0.95 -0.20 17.80
C VAL A 82 0.12 -0.35 16.52
N LEU A 83 0.66 -1.06 15.53
CA LEU A 83 -0.08 -1.40 14.31
C LEU A 83 -1.30 -2.26 14.61
N LYS A 84 -1.19 -3.24 15.50
CA LYS A 84 -2.32 -4.07 15.92
C LYS A 84 -3.44 -3.24 16.54
N LYS A 85 -3.09 -2.34 17.45
CA LYS A 85 -4.05 -1.42 18.06
C LYS A 85 -4.73 -0.52 17.01
N TYR A 86 -3.95 0.03 16.08
CA TYR A 86 -4.49 0.83 14.98
C TYR A 86 -5.42 0.01 14.09
N ALA A 87 -5.06 -1.24 13.80
CA ALA A 87 -5.87 -2.17 13.01
C ALA A 87 -7.24 -2.42 13.66
N ASP A 88 -7.25 -2.63 14.98
CA ASP A 88 -8.48 -2.83 15.75
C ASP A 88 -9.36 -1.57 15.74
N GLU A 89 -8.75 -0.38 15.92
CA GLU A 89 -9.46 0.91 15.86
C GLU A 89 -10.08 1.19 14.49
N LYS A 90 -9.50 0.65 13.41
CA LYS A 90 -9.97 0.82 12.02
C LYS A 90 -10.78 -0.35 11.50
N ASN A 91 -11.08 -1.36 12.32
CA ASN A 91 -11.80 -2.58 11.91
C ASN A 91 -11.14 -3.29 10.71
N VAL A 92 -9.81 -3.31 10.69
CA VAL A 92 -9.02 -4.00 9.66
C VAL A 92 -9.33 -5.50 9.72
N GLN A 93 -9.68 -6.08 8.57
CA GLN A 93 -9.84 -7.51 8.39
C GLN A 93 -8.48 -8.09 8.01
N TYR A 94 -7.83 -8.79 8.95
CA TYR A 94 -6.41 -9.16 8.81
C TYR A 94 -6.10 -10.10 7.63
N GLY A 95 -7.10 -10.82 7.11
CA GLY A 95 -6.97 -11.63 5.89
C GLY A 95 -7.11 -10.84 4.58
N LYS A 96 -7.52 -9.57 4.65
CA LYS A 96 -7.78 -8.68 3.50
C LYS A 96 -6.83 -7.48 3.47
N TRP A 97 -6.53 -6.92 4.64
CA TRP A 97 -5.74 -5.71 4.78
C TRP A 97 -4.60 -5.92 5.78
N LYS A 98 -3.37 -5.74 5.29
CA LYS A 98 -2.13 -5.89 6.05
C LYS A 98 -1.52 -4.52 6.33
N LEU A 99 -1.22 -4.25 7.60
CA LEU A 99 -0.43 -3.10 8.03
C LEU A 99 1.01 -3.57 8.26
N LEU A 100 1.95 -3.00 7.53
CA LEU A 100 3.32 -3.50 7.43
C LEU A 100 4.30 -2.54 8.09
N THR A 101 5.23 -3.09 8.87
CA THR A 101 6.38 -2.38 9.45
C THR A 101 7.67 -3.15 9.17
N GLY A 102 8.83 -2.52 9.39
CA GLY A 102 10.12 -3.12 9.08
C GLY A 102 11.28 -2.17 9.36
N SER A 103 12.42 -2.39 8.70
CA SER A 103 13.53 -1.44 8.82
C SER A 103 13.22 -0.14 8.07
N VAL A 104 13.65 1.00 8.63
CA VAL A 104 13.51 2.33 7.99
C VAL A 104 14.08 2.29 6.56
N GLY A 105 15.27 1.72 6.39
CA GLY A 105 15.92 1.62 5.07
C GLY A 105 15.08 0.84 4.06
N GLU A 106 14.46 -0.26 4.46
CA GLU A 106 13.63 -1.08 3.58
C GLU A 106 12.35 -0.34 3.15
N ILE A 107 11.62 0.26 4.09
CA ILE A 107 10.39 1.01 3.80
C ILE A 107 10.66 2.18 2.86
N TYR A 108 11.75 2.93 3.13
CA TYR A 108 12.10 4.12 2.37
C TYR A 108 12.57 3.75 0.97
N ASP A 109 13.32 2.66 0.84
CA ASP A 109 13.75 2.13 -0.46
C ASP A 109 12.56 1.64 -1.30
N LEU A 110 11.60 0.93 -0.67
CA LEU A 110 10.35 0.53 -1.32
C LEU A 110 9.56 1.75 -1.81
N GLY A 111 9.28 2.71 -0.94
CA GLY A 111 8.52 3.92 -1.28
C GLY A 111 9.12 4.68 -2.46
N ARG A 112 10.42 4.98 -2.38
CA ARG A 112 11.14 5.77 -3.41
C ARG A 112 11.26 5.07 -4.75
N LYS A 113 11.82 3.86 -4.72
CA LYS A 113 12.33 3.23 -5.94
C LYS A 113 11.35 2.26 -6.57
N TYR A 114 10.43 1.73 -5.78
CA TYR A 114 9.58 0.61 -6.18
C TYR A 114 8.10 0.94 -6.19
N TYR A 115 7.64 1.86 -5.36
CA TYR A 115 6.25 2.33 -5.39
C TYR A 115 6.11 3.73 -6.01
N TYR A 116 7.23 4.43 -6.24
CA TYR A 116 7.29 5.79 -6.80
C TYR A 116 6.33 6.77 -6.11
N VAL A 117 6.19 6.64 -4.79
CA VAL A 117 5.30 7.49 -3.99
C VAL A 117 5.89 8.86 -3.66
N GLU A 118 7.13 9.11 -4.09
CA GLU A 118 7.73 10.44 -4.14
C GLU A 118 7.57 11.06 -5.52
N GLU A 119 6.89 12.20 -5.57
CA GLU A 119 7.13 13.18 -6.63
C GLU A 119 8.49 13.83 -6.34
N ASP A 120 9.47 13.53 -7.19
CA ASP A 120 10.87 14.00 -7.09
C ASP A 120 10.99 15.48 -6.69
N LEU A 121 11.65 15.77 -5.57
CA LEU A 121 12.09 17.12 -5.22
C LEU A 121 13.51 17.03 -4.71
N GLY A 122 14.49 17.22 -5.61
CA GLY A 122 15.92 17.34 -5.33
C GLY A 122 16.30 18.46 -4.35
N VAL A 123 15.83 18.37 -3.11
CA VAL A 123 16.05 19.30 -2.02
C VAL A 123 16.15 18.47 -0.75
N ASN A 124 17.19 18.69 0.04
CA ASN A 124 17.33 18.20 1.41
C ASN A 124 16.04 18.49 2.18
N SER A 125 15.15 17.51 2.25
CA SER A 125 13.85 17.63 2.88
C SER A 125 13.89 16.81 4.15
N ASP A 126 13.63 17.53 5.24
CA ASP A 126 13.53 17.04 6.59
C ASP A 126 12.74 15.73 6.63
N SER A 127 13.22 14.74 7.39
CA SER A 127 12.68 13.36 7.39
C SER A 127 11.19 13.28 7.80
N SER A 128 10.61 14.39 8.23
CA SER A 128 9.22 14.57 8.67
C SER A 128 8.21 14.80 7.55
N ILE A 129 8.64 15.18 6.33
CA ILE A 129 7.76 15.48 5.18
C ILE A 129 7.69 14.30 4.19
N PHE A 130 8.39 13.23 4.53
CA PHE A 130 8.89 12.25 3.59
C PHE A 130 7.83 11.52 2.74
N LEU A 131 6.62 11.26 3.26
CA LEU A 131 5.59 10.47 2.58
C LEU A 131 4.17 10.95 2.93
N HIS A 132 3.92 12.25 2.84
CA HIS A 132 2.56 12.81 2.97
C HIS A 132 1.82 12.78 1.63
N THR A 133 1.59 11.57 1.11
CA THR A 133 0.80 11.37 -0.10
C THR A 133 -0.57 10.81 0.24
N GLU A 134 -1.57 11.23 -0.52
CA GLU A 134 -2.94 10.71 -0.51
C GLU A 134 -3.14 9.62 -1.56
N ASN A 135 -2.07 9.15 -2.18
CA ASN A 135 -2.13 8.23 -3.31
C ASN A 135 -2.20 6.76 -2.87
N PHE A 136 -3.06 6.00 -3.55
CA PHE A 136 -3.06 4.55 -3.59
C PHE A 136 -2.41 4.07 -4.88
N VAL A 137 -1.59 3.03 -4.78
CA VAL A 137 -0.91 2.39 -5.91
C VAL A 137 -1.59 1.06 -6.21
N LEU A 138 -2.08 0.89 -7.44
CA LEU A 138 -2.66 -0.36 -7.92
C LEU A 138 -1.57 -1.24 -8.55
N ILE A 139 -1.51 -2.48 -8.13
CA ILE A 139 -0.52 -3.48 -8.52
C ILE A 139 -1.23 -4.72 -9.03
N ASP A 140 -0.82 -5.24 -10.20
CA ASP A 140 -1.40 -6.47 -10.77
C ASP A 140 -0.81 -7.77 -10.19
N LYS A 141 -1.34 -8.90 -10.66
CA LYS A 141 -0.95 -10.26 -10.25
C LYS A 141 0.51 -10.60 -10.51
N GLN A 142 1.19 -9.85 -11.38
CA GLN A 142 2.60 -9.99 -11.72
C GLN A 142 3.49 -8.96 -10.99
N ARG A 143 2.92 -8.21 -10.04
CA ARG A 143 3.54 -7.13 -9.27
C ARG A 143 3.91 -5.89 -10.08
N HIS A 144 3.28 -5.65 -11.22
CA HIS A 144 3.47 -4.41 -11.97
C HIS A 144 2.53 -3.32 -11.48
N ILE A 145 3.02 -2.09 -11.41
CA ILE A 145 2.18 -0.93 -11.13
C ILE A 145 1.30 -0.64 -12.34
N ARG A 146 -0.01 -0.53 -12.11
CA ARG A 146 -1.03 -0.28 -13.14
C ARG A 146 -1.64 1.11 -13.07
N GLY A 147 -1.56 1.76 -11.91
CA GLY A 147 -2.07 3.11 -11.73
C GLY A 147 -1.79 3.67 -10.35
N ILE A 148 -1.90 4.99 -10.25
CA ILE A 148 -1.82 5.75 -9.00
C ILE A 148 -3.10 6.57 -8.92
N TYR A 149 -3.78 6.50 -7.78
CA TYR A 149 -5.11 7.07 -7.60
C TYR A 149 -5.14 7.92 -6.33
N ASN A 150 -5.71 9.11 -6.42
CA ASN A 150 -5.94 9.93 -5.23
C ASN A 150 -7.05 9.30 -4.38
N SER A 151 -6.71 8.80 -3.19
CA SER A 151 -7.65 8.11 -2.30
C SER A 151 -8.72 9.02 -1.69
N LEU A 152 -8.56 10.34 -1.77
CA LEU A 152 -9.51 11.32 -1.24
C LEU A 152 -10.45 11.86 -2.32
N ASP A 153 -10.20 11.59 -3.60
CA ASP A 153 -11.09 11.93 -4.70
C ASP A 153 -12.04 10.75 -5.01
N PRO A 154 -13.36 10.92 -4.81
CA PRO A 154 -14.34 9.88 -5.09
C PRO A 154 -14.30 9.35 -6.53
N ASN A 155 -13.98 10.19 -7.51
CA ASN A 155 -13.91 9.74 -8.91
C ASN A 155 -12.72 8.81 -9.14
N ASN A 156 -11.58 9.13 -8.51
CA ASN A 156 -10.40 8.26 -8.52
C ASN A 156 -10.69 6.92 -7.84
N MET A 157 -11.43 6.92 -6.72
CA MET A 157 -11.84 5.68 -6.04
C MET A 157 -12.79 4.83 -6.89
N ILE A 158 -13.72 5.45 -7.63
CA ILE A 158 -14.57 4.74 -8.60
C ILE A 158 -13.71 4.11 -9.71
N SER A 159 -12.78 4.88 -10.28
CA SER A 159 -11.86 4.37 -11.31
C SER A 159 -11.01 3.21 -10.79
N LEU A 160 -10.43 3.34 -9.59
CA LEU A 160 -9.66 2.29 -8.94
C LEU A 160 -10.47 0.99 -8.77
N LYS A 161 -11.70 1.09 -8.27
CA LYS A 161 -12.59 -0.08 -8.13
C LYS A 161 -12.90 -0.74 -9.48
N ASN A 162 -13.07 0.05 -10.54
CA ASN A 162 -13.30 -0.47 -11.89
C ASN A 162 -12.05 -1.16 -12.44
N ASP A 163 -10.88 -0.54 -12.28
CA ASP A 163 -9.61 -1.07 -12.78
C ASP A 163 -9.25 -2.37 -12.06
N ILE A 164 -9.49 -2.48 -10.75
CA ILE A 164 -9.37 -3.76 -10.02
C ILE A 164 -10.27 -4.83 -10.67
N LYS A 165 -11.52 -4.49 -11.02
CA LYS A 165 -12.46 -5.43 -11.66
C LYS A 165 -12.03 -5.82 -13.07
N GLU A 166 -11.35 -4.95 -13.81
CA GLU A 166 -10.78 -5.28 -15.12
C GLU A 166 -9.54 -6.16 -14.99
N LEU A 167 -8.60 -5.84 -14.09
CA LEU A 167 -7.41 -6.65 -13.83
C LEU A 167 -7.74 -8.08 -13.42
N ARG A 168 -8.89 -8.31 -12.79
CA ARG A 168 -9.35 -9.66 -12.44
C ARG A 168 -9.59 -10.54 -13.67
N LYS A 169 -9.97 -9.94 -14.79
CA LYS A 169 -10.23 -10.62 -16.07
C LYS A 169 -8.95 -10.84 -16.88
N GLU A 170 -7.84 -10.22 -16.48
CA GLU A 170 -6.53 -10.47 -17.05
C GLU A 170 -5.97 -11.76 -16.41
N ASP A 171 -5.55 -12.70 -17.27
CA ASP A 171 -4.91 -13.96 -16.90
C ASP A 171 -3.41 -13.77 -16.66
#